data_AF-A0A832QBF0-F1
#
_entry.id   AF-A0A832QBF0-F1
#
_cell.length_a   1.000
_cell.length_b   1.000
_cell.length_c   1.000
_cell.angle_alpha   90.00
_cell.angle_beta   90.00
_cell.angle_gamma   90.00
#
_symmetry.space_group_name_H-M   'P 1'
#
loop_
_entity.id
_entity.type
_entity.pdbx_description
1 polymer ?
#
loop_
_entity_poly.entity_id
_entity_poly.type
_entity_poly.pdbx_seq_one_letter_code
_entity_poly.pdbx_strand_id
1 'polypeptide(L)'
;MKKTAFSLLTAAATSLLMGAAGASAADDKHTLDAVEAQWPILEQYCISCHNFEDWAGSVAFDGLLPAEIGKDGAVWEEAIRKMRGRLMPPPGNDRPSEEALDGFVNVLETYLDNYAATENTNPGHIAIHRLN
;
A
#
# COMPACT_ATOMS: atom_id res chain seq x y z
N MET A 1 71.54 -11.00 18.91
CA MET A 1 72.00 -10.61 17.56
C MET A 1 71.09 -11.24 16.53
N LYS A 2 70.25 -10.44 15.86
CA LYS A 2 69.77 -10.53 14.46
C LYS A 2 68.53 -9.63 14.34
N LYS A 3 68.69 -8.61 13.51
CA LYS A 3 67.72 -7.55 13.16
C LYS A 3 66.80 -8.06 12.04
N THR A 4 65.61 -7.47 11.91
CA THR A 4 64.85 -7.08 10.68
C THR A 4 63.35 -7.03 11.04
N ALA A 5 62.75 -5.84 11.18
CA ALA A 5 62.20 -4.96 10.14
C ALA A 5 60.93 -5.52 9.49
N PHE A 6 59.77 -4.93 9.82
CA PHE A 6 58.58 -4.99 8.97
C PHE A 6 57.94 -3.60 8.90
N SER A 7 57.83 -3.11 7.66
CA SER A 7 57.38 -1.78 7.26
C SER A 7 55.91 -1.50 7.59
N LEU A 8 55.67 -0.24 7.93
CA LEU A 8 54.40 0.48 7.72
C LEU A 8 53.92 0.35 6.27
N LEU A 9 52.63 0.12 6.02
CA LEU A 9 51.97 0.67 4.83
C LEU A 9 50.43 0.71 4.96
N THR A 10 49.93 1.96 5.01
CA THR A 10 48.68 2.50 4.44
C THR A 10 47.31 1.95 4.87
N ALA A 11 46.63 2.74 5.69
CA ALA A 11 45.18 2.78 5.80
C ALA A 11 44.56 3.30 4.49
N ALA A 12 43.82 2.44 3.77
CA ALA A 12 42.92 2.88 2.71
C ALA A 12 41.52 3.03 3.31
N ALA A 13 41.20 4.23 3.79
CA ALA A 13 39.82 4.62 4.11
C ALA A 13 39.05 4.77 2.79
N THR A 14 38.46 3.67 2.33
CA THR A 14 37.47 3.69 1.25
C THR A 14 36.15 4.17 1.85
N SER A 15 35.92 5.47 1.75
CA SER A 15 34.63 6.09 2.09
C SER A 15 33.55 5.50 1.19
N LEU A 16 32.72 4.66 1.79
CA LEU A 16 31.57 4.01 1.20
C LEU A 16 30.48 5.06 0.93
N LEU A 17 30.30 5.45 -0.33
CA LEU A 17 29.07 6.11 -0.78
C LEU A 17 27.96 5.06 -0.82
N MET A 18 27.35 4.79 0.34
CA MET A 18 26.15 3.97 0.42
C MET A 18 24.97 4.80 -0.07
N GLY A 19 24.46 4.46 -1.27
CA GLY A 19 23.31 5.10 -1.89
C GLY A 19 22.04 4.99 -1.04
N ALA A 20 21.23 6.05 -1.07
CA ALA A 20 19.94 6.13 -0.42
C ALA A 20 18.93 5.17 -1.10
N ALA A 21 18.85 3.93 -0.60
CA ALA A 21 17.78 2.97 -0.94
C ALA A 21 16.70 2.89 0.15
N GLY A 22 16.72 3.79 1.14
CA GLY A 22 15.89 3.69 2.35
C GLY A 22 14.54 4.42 2.30
N ALA A 23 14.20 5.16 1.23
CA ALA A 23 12.96 5.94 1.19
C ALA A 23 11.72 5.04 1.03
N SER A 24 11.76 4.07 0.11
CA SER A 24 10.57 3.31 -0.28
C SER A 24 10.00 2.42 0.83
N ALA A 25 10.83 1.75 1.63
CA ALA A 25 10.37 0.83 2.66
C ALA A 25 9.81 1.55 3.91
N ALA A 26 10.24 2.79 4.15
CA ALA A 26 9.71 3.60 5.25
C ALA A 26 8.32 4.16 4.91
N ASP A 27 8.10 4.51 3.63
CA ASP A 27 6.84 5.02 3.12
C ASP A 27 5.73 3.93 3.14
N ASP A 28 6.07 2.68 2.78
CA ASP A 28 5.15 1.54 2.86
C ASP A 28 4.69 1.25 4.30
N LYS A 29 5.61 1.24 5.26
CA LYS A 29 5.25 0.98 6.66
C LYS A 29 4.36 2.09 7.22
N HIS A 30 4.71 3.35 6.97
CA HIS A 30 3.92 4.47 7.49
C HIS A 30 2.50 4.50 6.90
N THR A 31 2.37 4.15 5.62
CA THR A 31 1.06 4.06 4.97
C THR A 31 0.25 2.85 5.42
N LEU A 32 0.89 1.70 5.67
CA LEU A 32 0.22 0.55 6.28
C LEU A 32 -0.30 0.87 7.69
N ASP A 33 0.50 1.52 8.53
CA ASP A 33 0.08 1.96 9.87
C ASP A 33 -1.14 2.91 9.79
N ALA A 34 -1.22 3.75 8.74
CA ALA A 34 -2.36 4.63 8.49
C ALA A 34 -3.61 3.88 8.01
N VAL A 35 -3.45 2.81 7.22
CA VAL A 35 -4.54 1.90 6.84
C VAL A 35 -5.07 1.17 8.06
N GLU A 36 -4.19 0.60 8.89
CA GLU A 36 -4.55 -0.10 10.12
C GLU A 36 -5.33 0.81 11.08
N ALA A 37 -4.93 2.08 11.20
CA ALA A 37 -5.63 3.06 12.02
C ALA A 37 -7.08 3.33 11.56
N GLN A 38 -7.39 3.11 10.27
CA GLN A 38 -8.73 3.29 9.69
C GLN A 38 -9.47 1.98 9.46
N TRP A 39 -8.86 0.83 9.75
CA TRP A 39 -9.46 -0.50 9.61
C TRP A 39 -10.85 -0.66 10.26
N PRO A 40 -11.16 -0.02 11.41
CA PRO A 40 -12.50 -0.08 11.99
C PRO A 40 -13.63 0.38 11.07
N ILE A 41 -13.35 1.21 10.05
CA ILE A 41 -14.35 1.59 9.03
C ILE A 41 -14.77 0.36 8.23
N LEU A 42 -13.83 -0.49 7.81
CA LEU A 42 -14.12 -1.72 7.09
C LEU A 42 -14.90 -2.70 7.98
N GLU A 43 -14.48 -2.86 9.23
CA GLU A 43 -15.13 -3.76 10.17
C GLU A 43 -16.58 -3.36 10.43
N GLN A 44 -16.84 -2.06 10.56
CA GLN A 44 -18.18 -1.54 10.85
C GLN A 44 -19.11 -1.51 9.63
N TYR A 45 -18.60 -1.09 8.48
CA TYR A 45 -19.44 -0.72 7.33
C TYR A 45 -19.38 -1.69 6.15
N CYS A 46 -18.41 -2.61 6.12
CA CYS A 46 -18.22 -3.52 4.98
C CYS A 46 -18.48 -4.98 5.36
N ILE A 47 -17.94 -5.44 6.50
CA ILE A 47 -17.99 -6.86 6.88
C ILE A 47 -19.40 -7.38 7.11
N SER A 48 -20.37 -6.54 7.47
CA SER A 48 -21.77 -6.99 7.67
C SER A 48 -22.45 -7.56 6.43
N CYS A 49 -21.90 -7.34 5.23
CA CYS A 49 -22.45 -7.85 3.96
C CYS A 49 -21.38 -8.55 3.11
N HIS A 50 -20.14 -8.07 3.16
CA HIS A 50 -19.00 -8.60 2.40
C HIS A 50 -18.18 -9.54 3.28
N ASN A 51 -18.76 -10.69 3.59
CA ASN A 51 -18.18 -11.74 4.44
C ASN A 51 -18.39 -13.12 3.82
N PHE A 52 -17.84 -14.19 4.43
CA PHE A 52 -18.01 -15.55 3.91
C PHE A 52 -19.43 -16.13 4.03
N GLU A 53 -20.31 -15.55 4.85
CA GLU A 53 -21.68 -16.01 5.05
C GLU A 53 -22.64 -15.38 4.01
N ASP A 54 -22.66 -14.06 3.90
CA ASP A 54 -23.53 -13.30 3.00
C ASP A 54 -22.98 -13.22 1.57
N TRP A 55 -21.65 -13.22 1.44
CA TRP A 55 -20.92 -13.20 0.16
C TRP A 55 -21.41 -12.11 -0.83
N ALA A 56 -21.85 -10.96 -0.32
CA ALA A 56 -22.34 -9.89 -1.17
C ALA A 56 -21.22 -9.38 -2.07
N GLY A 57 -21.54 -9.07 -3.34
CA GLY A 57 -20.55 -8.56 -4.28
C GLY A 57 -19.41 -9.52 -4.61
N SER A 58 -19.54 -10.81 -4.29
CA SER A 58 -18.52 -11.84 -4.55
C SER A 58 -17.16 -11.56 -3.90
N VAL A 59 -17.17 -10.96 -2.71
CA VAL A 59 -15.98 -10.64 -1.92
C VAL A 59 -16.27 -10.83 -0.43
N ALA A 60 -15.26 -11.31 0.31
CA ALA A 60 -15.28 -11.48 1.75
C ALA A 60 -14.09 -10.74 2.36
N PHE A 61 -14.34 -9.61 3.03
CA PHE A 61 -13.31 -8.79 3.67
C PHE A 61 -12.94 -9.28 5.07
N ASP A 62 -13.78 -10.11 5.69
CA ASP A 62 -13.53 -10.76 6.99
C ASP A 62 -12.38 -11.79 6.97
N GLY A 63 -11.94 -12.19 5.78
CA GLY A 63 -10.76 -13.02 5.59
C GLY A 63 -9.47 -12.26 5.25
N LEU A 64 -9.52 -10.94 5.05
CA LEU A 64 -8.39 -10.16 4.57
C LEU A 64 -7.68 -9.41 5.70
N LEU A 65 -6.37 -9.26 5.58
CA LEU A 65 -5.55 -8.48 6.50
C LEU A 65 -5.06 -7.19 5.84
N PRO A 66 -4.84 -6.09 6.60
CA PRO A 66 -4.27 -4.85 6.06
C PRO A 66 -2.97 -5.06 5.26
N ALA A 67 -2.10 -5.96 5.75
CA ALA A 67 -0.83 -6.27 5.11
C ALA A 67 -0.96 -7.05 3.78
N GLU A 68 -2.16 -7.51 3.42
CA GLU A 68 -2.43 -8.27 2.19
C GLU A 68 -3.05 -7.42 1.08
N ILE A 69 -3.44 -6.18 1.40
CA ILE A 69 -4.07 -5.25 0.45
C ILE A 69 -3.28 -5.14 -0.86
N GLY A 70 -1.95 -5.06 -0.78
CA GLY A 70 -1.09 -4.94 -1.96
C GLY A 70 -1.18 -6.17 -2.88
N LYS A 71 -1.28 -7.36 -2.31
CA LYS A 71 -1.41 -8.63 -3.07
C LYS A 71 -2.79 -8.76 -3.71
N ASP A 72 -3.82 -8.22 -3.05
CA ASP A 72 -5.21 -8.24 -3.51
C ASP A 72 -5.62 -6.94 -4.21
N GLY A 73 -4.66 -6.23 -4.83
CA GLY A 73 -4.86 -4.89 -5.39
C GLY A 73 -6.08 -4.77 -6.31
N ALA A 74 -6.36 -5.77 -7.15
CA ALA A 74 -7.52 -5.74 -8.04
C ALA A 74 -8.87 -5.66 -7.29
N VAL A 75 -9.00 -6.38 -6.16
CA VAL A 75 -10.20 -6.36 -5.30
C VAL A 75 -10.34 -5.01 -4.62
N TRP A 76 -9.23 -4.49 -4.09
CA TRP A 76 -9.22 -3.21 -3.37
C TRP A 76 -9.43 -2.01 -4.27
N GLU A 77 -8.86 -2.01 -5.48
CA GLU A 77 -9.15 -1.00 -6.48
C GLU A 77 -10.62 -1.00 -6.89
N GLU A 78 -11.27 -2.17 -6.97
CA GLU A 78 -12.71 -2.22 -7.20
C GLU A 78 -13.49 -1.62 -6.03
N ALA A 79 -13.16 -1.97 -4.79
CA ALA A 79 -13.78 -1.40 -3.60
C ALA A 79 -13.62 0.13 -3.56
N ILE A 80 -12.40 0.63 -3.84
CA ILE A 80 -12.08 2.06 -3.94
C ILE A 80 -12.96 2.73 -4.99
N ARG A 81 -13.10 2.16 -6.19
CA ARG A 81 -13.98 2.72 -7.25
C ARG A 81 -15.43 2.83 -6.77
N LYS A 82 -15.94 1.83 -6.03
CA LYS A 82 -17.31 1.88 -5.45
C LYS A 82 -17.44 2.96 -4.37
N MET A 83 -16.44 3.11 -3.50
CA MET A 83 -16.42 4.12 -2.43
C MET A 83 -16.30 5.55 -2.96
N ARG A 84 -15.42 5.77 -3.95
CA ARG A 84 -15.32 7.03 -4.72
C ARG A 84 -16.66 7.40 -5.35
N GLY A 85 -17.38 6.43 -5.90
CA GLY A 85 -18.70 6.61 -6.47
C GLY A 85 -19.86 6.70 -5.47
N ARG A 86 -19.59 6.64 -4.16
CA ARG A 86 -20.60 6.60 -3.08
C ARG A 86 -21.61 5.44 -3.21
N LEU A 87 -21.24 4.38 -3.93
CA LEU A 87 -22.07 3.21 -4.16
C LEU A 87 -22.03 2.23 -2.98
N MET A 88 -21.00 2.32 -2.14
CA MET A 88 -20.85 1.52 -0.93
C MET A 88 -20.60 2.40 0.32
N PRO A 89 -21.18 2.03 1.48
CA PRO A 89 -22.26 1.05 1.64
C PRO A 89 -23.53 1.44 0.85
N PRO A 90 -24.46 0.53 0.51
CA PRO A 90 -25.64 0.88 -0.28
C PRO A 90 -26.59 1.82 0.50
N PRO A 91 -27.43 2.64 -0.19
CA PRO A 91 -28.46 3.43 0.47
C PRO A 91 -29.38 2.57 1.36
N GLY A 92 -29.71 3.06 2.56
CA GLY A 92 -30.51 2.33 3.54
C GLY A 92 -29.71 1.56 4.59
N ASN A 93 -28.38 1.45 4.42
CA ASN A 93 -27.47 0.93 5.43
C ASN A 93 -26.76 2.06 6.18
N ASP A 94 -26.15 1.72 7.31
CA ASP A 94 -25.25 2.62 8.03
C ASP A 94 -24.06 3.00 7.15
N ARG A 95 -23.66 4.27 7.21
CA ARG A 95 -22.58 4.82 6.38
C ARG A 95 -21.63 5.65 7.23
N PRO A 96 -20.32 5.61 6.94
CA PRO A 96 -19.38 6.56 7.52
C PRO A 96 -19.71 7.98 7.03
N SER A 97 -19.19 8.99 7.75
CA SER A 97 -19.21 10.36 7.23
C SER A 97 -18.45 10.44 5.91
N GLU A 98 -18.77 11.42 5.07
CA GLU A 98 -18.06 11.60 3.79
C GLU A 98 -16.56 11.83 4.01
N GLU A 99 -16.20 12.58 5.04
CA GLU A 99 -14.81 12.82 5.44
C GLU A 99 -14.08 11.53 5.83
N ALA A 100 -14.73 10.65 6.61
CA ALA A 100 -14.14 9.37 7.00
C ALA A 100 -14.00 8.43 5.79
N LEU A 101 -14.99 8.40 4.89
CA LEU A 101 -14.94 7.59 3.67
C LEU A 101 -13.83 8.07 2.73
N ASP A 102 -13.69 9.38 2.56
CA ASP A 102 -12.63 9.97 1.73
C ASP A 102 -11.25 9.76 2.34
N GLY A 103 -11.13 9.90 3.67
CA GLY A 103 -9.91 9.55 4.40
C GLY A 103 -9.49 8.11 4.18
N PHE A 104 -10.45 7.17 4.23
CA PHE A 104 -10.19 5.75 4.05
C PHE A 104 -9.77 5.41 2.63
N VAL A 105 -10.48 5.97 1.64
CA VAL A 105 -10.13 5.85 0.22
C VAL A 105 -8.72 6.37 -0.04
N ASN A 106 -8.38 7.55 0.48
CA ASN A 106 -7.09 8.18 0.23
C ASN A 106 -5.93 7.35 0.82
N VAL A 107 -6.07 6.78 2.02
CA VAL A 107 -4.99 5.95 2.58
C VAL A 107 -4.82 4.63 1.83
N LEU A 108 -5.92 4.01 1.37
CA LEU A 108 -5.85 2.79 0.55
C LEU A 108 -5.19 3.04 -0.81
N GLU A 109 -5.57 4.12 -1.49
CA GLU A 109 -4.95 4.52 -2.76
C GLU A 109 -3.46 4.80 -2.58
N THR A 110 -3.09 5.58 -1.56
CA THR A 110 -1.67 5.90 -1.27
C THR A 110 -0.87 4.62 -0.99
N TYR A 111 -1.44 3.69 -0.22
CA TYR A 111 -0.79 2.42 0.07
C TYR A 111 -0.60 1.56 -1.19
N LEU A 112 -1.63 1.44 -2.04
CA LEU A 112 -1.54 0.69 -3.30
C LEU A 112 -0.56 1.32 -4.30
N ASP A 113 -0.54 2.65 -4.40
CA ASP A 113 0.41 3.38 -5.24
C ASP A 113 1.86 3.14 -4.80
N ASN A 114 2.12 3.19 -3.49
CA ASN A 114 3.44 2.90 -2.92
C ASN A 114 3.84 1.43 -3.14
N TYR A 115 2.92 0.49 -2.87
CA TYR A 115 3.13 -0.93 -3.11
C TYR A 115 3.45 -1.23 -4.58
N ALA A 116 2.72 -0.63 -5.52
CA ALA A 116 2.99 -0.79 -6.95
C ALA A 116 4.36 -0.24 -7.37
N ALA A 117 4.81 0.86 -6.74
CA ALA A 117 6.13 1.43 -6.99
C ALA A 117 7.27 0.50 -6.53
N THR A 118 7.06 -0.31 -5.49
CA THR A 118 8.09 -1.21 -4.95
C THR A 118 8.18 -2.53 -5.73
N GLU A 119 7.06 -3.03 -6.25
CA GLU A 119 6.98 -4.28 -7.03
C GLU A 119 7.58 -4.18 -8.46
N ASN A 120 8.22 -3.05 -8.83
CA ASN A 120 8.97 -2.87 -10.09
C ASN A 120 8.21 -3.30 -11.37
N THR A 121 6.89 -3.17 -11.39
CA THR A 121 6.11 -3.44 -12.59
C THR A 121 6.12 -2.19 -13.44
N ASN A 122 7.02 -2.12 -14.44
CA ASN A 122 6.96 -1.09 -15.46
C ASN A 122 5.57 -1.17 -16.12
N PRO A 123 4.66 -0.19 -15.91
CA PRO A 123 3.27 -0.28 -16.36
C PRO A 123 3.12 -0.24 -17.90
N GLY A 124 4.25 -0.20 -18.61
CA GLY A 124 4.31 -0.03 -20.03
C GLY A 124 4.01 1.42 -20.42
N HIS A 125 4.11 1.70 -21.70
CA HIS A 125 3.81 3.02 -22.25
C HIS A 125 2.58 2.92 -23.14
N ILE A 126 1.46 3.51 -22.70
CA ILE A 126 0.28 3.71 -23.54
C ILE A 126 0.47 5.05 -24.27
N ALA A 127 0.63 5.02 -25.59
CA ALA A 127 0.62 6.24 -26.37
C ALA A 127 -0.77 6.88 -26.29
N ILE A 128 -0.83 8.18 -25.96
CA ILE A 128 -2.08 8.94 -25.91
C ILE A 128 -2.73 8.86 -27.30
N HIS A 129 -3.87 8.19 -27.40
CA HIS A 129 -4.67 8.21 -28.62
C HIS A 129 -5.26 9.59 -28.76
N ARG A 130 -5.02 10.24 -29.90
CA ARG A 130 -5.53 11.58 -30.12
C ARG A 130 -7.05 11.48 -30.29
N LEU A 131 -7.79 12.32 -29.57
CA LEU A 131 -9.22 12.53 -29.83
C LEU A 131 -9.34 13.37 -31.11
N ASN A 132 -9.52 12.71 -32.26
CA ASN A 132 -9.90 13.37 -33.51
C ASN A 132 -11.15 12.74 -34.11
#